data_AF-F5S6I4-F1
#
_entry.id   AF-F5S6I4-F1
#
_cell.length_a   1.000
_cell.length_b   1.000
_cell.length_c   1.000
_cell.angle_alpha   90.00
_cell.angle_beta   90.00
_cell.angle_gamma   90.00
#
_symmetry.space_group_name_H-M   'P 1'
#
loop_
_entity.id
_entity.type
_entity.pdbx_description
1 polymer ?
#
loop_
_entity_poly.entity_id
_entity_poly.type
_entity_poly.pdbx_seq_one_letter_code
_entity_poly.pdbx_strand_id
1 'polypeptide(L)'
;MYDCYTMSPFILFDDALTGRAFLLHDWVCQDTLSPEQLPLLDETLQAAWAKNWHAALWIDYEFGLGLQKLPAAKSSLHLFWFAQKTPIDDVPTWLQQQGGDEPAGLSAPRWSSNQAEYERDIDCILVAIARGDCYQINHTLRLYTQTYGSPIRLYARLRQAVPYAALACLPNGGWTLCFSPELFLRINAQGSLHTEPMKGTAPILGDENDTARAIALQNDPKNRAENTMIVDLLRNDLGKIATVGGVSVPAPFSVNAFGSVWQMTSLVQAQLPAATTMAQIVQAAFPCGSITGAPKRKSMEMIAQLEREPRQLYTGSIGYLEHAPNTPLGFSGCLNVVIRTLQLRPHDQAACTFDGIYGVGSGIVADSQAVSEYAECGWKARFISELRPEFALFETMRVAQNQIAWLDDHLARLAHSAAQCNIPFCATSALHAIEQTLPTLDANRVYRLKLRLEPTGSLHLEHAPIAPLPDAINVLIAPDVLPTHDFLRRYKTTHRAQFDRAWQWAEQHGAFDALLFNEQGYLLEGGRSSVIVRYQNQWLTPAADLDVLPSVALKNWQGEAVQAAWISREQVQQAEQIWLGNALRGWRLAKLITV
;
A
#
# COMPACT_ATOMS: atom_id res chain seq x y z
N MET A 1 -7.25 20.49 3.27
CA MET A 1 -6.00 19.74 3.10
C MET A 1 -5.96 18.68 4.18
N TYR A 2 -5.69 17.44 3.78
CA TYR A 2 -5.61 16.32 4.68
C TYR A 2 -4.19 16.25 5.24
N ASP A 3 -3.99 16.65 6.49
CA ASP A 3 -2.67 16.53 7.14
C ASP A 3 -2.61 15.17 7.82
N CYS A 4 -2.09 14.19 7.09
CA CYS A 4 -1.96 12.80 7.52
C CYS A 4 -1.04 12.61 8.76
N TYR A 5 -0.38 13.67 9.25
CA TYR A 5 0.51 13.64 10.41
C TYR A 5 -0.02 14.40 11.63
N THR A 6 -1.01 15.29 11.48
CA THR A 6 -1.72 15.90 12.63
C THR A 6 -2.78 14.99 13.24
N MET A 7 -3.05 13.84 12.62
CA MET A 7 -3.97 12.86 13.18
C MET A 7 -3.41 12.26 14.47
N SER A 8 -4.22 12.32 15.53
CA SER A 8 -3.96 11.52 16.73
C SER A 8 -3.91 10.04 16.34
N PRO A 9 -2.98 9.25 16.90
CA PRO A 9 -2.94 7.81 16.66
C PRO A 9 -4.29 7.17 16.97
N PHE A 10 -4.67 6.19 16.15
CA PHE A 10 -5.91 5.44 16.28
C PHE A 10 -5.74 4.06 15.64
N ILE A 11 -6.63 3.13 16.01
CA ILE A 11 -6.71 1.80 15.39
C ILE A 11 -8.16 1.44 15.14
N LEU A 12 -8.51 1.26 13.88
CA LEU A 12 -9.79 0.69 13.45
C LEU A 12 -9.61 -0.82 13.29
N PHE A 13 -10.30 -1.62 14.09
CA PHE A 13 -10.46 -3.05 13.85
C PHE A 13 -11.73 -3.26 13.01
N ASP A 14 -11.58 -3.91 11.87
CA ASP A 14 -12.57 -3.97 10.81
C ASP A 14 -12.85 -5.43 10.41
N ASP A 15 -13.94 -5.99 10.92
CA ASP A 15 -14.51 -7.23 10.39
C ASP A 15 -15.36 -6.87 9.17
N ALA A 16 -14.68 -6.66 8.04
CA ALA A 16 -15.29 -6.28 6.79
C ALA A 16 -16.17 -7.38 6.18
N LEU A 17 -16.05 -8.61 6.68
CA LEU A 17 -16.91 -9.72 6.29
C LEU A 17 -18.29 -9.62 6.94
N THR A 18 -18.36 -9.28 8.23
CA THR A 18 -19.64 -9.15 8.95
C THR A 18 -20.15 -7.71 9.07
N GLY A 19 -19.36 -6.73 8.64
CA GLY A 19 -19.66 -5.30 8.74
C GLY A 19 -19.51 -4.75 10.16
N ARG A 20 -18.84 -5.48 11.07
CA ARG A 20 -18.61 -5.03 12.45
C ARG A 20 -17.26 -4.37 12.55
N ALA A 21 -17.22 -3.17 13.12
CA ALA A 21 -15.97 -2.50 13.38
C ALA A 21 -16.02 -1.68 14.66
N PHE A 22 -14.84 -1.41 15.21
CA PHE A 22 -14.70 -0.45 16.29
C PHE A 22 -13.36 0.26 16.18
N LEU A 23 -13.34 1.49 16.66
CA LEU A 23 -12.21 2.39 16.68
C LEU A 23 -11.68 2.48 18.11
N LEU A 24 -10.37 2.27 18.28
CA LEU A 24 -9.61 2.69 19.44
C LEU A 24 -8.99 4.05 19.13
N HIS A 25 -9.28 5.06 19.96
CA HIS A 25 -8.79 6.42 19.76
C HIS A 25 -8.53 7.12 21.10
N ASP A 26 -8.10 8.38 21.06
CA ASP A 26 -7.58 9.12 22.20
C ASP A 26 -6.36 8.39 22.78
N TRP A 27 -5.30 8.38 21.97
CA TRP A 27 -4.04 7.69 22.28
C TRP A 27 -3.48 8.16 23.63
N VAL A 28 -3.03 7.18 24.42
CA VAL A 28 -2.50 7.42 25.77
C VAL A 28 -0.99 7.23 25.81
N CYS A 29 -0.52 6.01 25.53
CA CYS A 29 0.88 5.64 25.56
C CYS A 29 1.12 4.32 24.82
N GLN A 30 2.39 3.90 24.77
CA GLN A 30 2.81 2.62 24.24
C GLN A 30 3.76 1.95 25.22
N ASP A 31 3.51 0.69 25.55
CA ASP A 31 4.49 -0.18 26.21
C ASP A 31 5.13 -1.12 25.19
N THR A 32 6.39 -1.45 25.42
CA THR A 32 7.16 -2.36 24.56
C THR A 32 7.90 -3.37 25.40
N LEU A 33 7.68 -4.65 25.12
CA LEU A 33 8.28 -5.77 25.84
C LEU A 33 9.19 -6.56 24.91
N SER A 34 10.39 -6.89 25.37
CA SER A 34 11.24 -7.91 24.75
C SER A 34 10.73 -9.32 25.10
N PRO A 35 11.18 -10.37 24.39
CA PRO A 35 10.83 -11.76 24.74
C PRO A 35 11.12 -12.12 26.20
N GLU A 36 12.22 -11.61 26.77
CA GLU A 36 12.60 -11.84 28.16
C GLU A 36 11.68 -11.12 29.16
N GLN A 37 11.03 -10.04 28.73
CA GLN A 37 10.08 -9.25 29.50
C GLN A 37 8.64 -9.74 29.36
N LEU A 38 8.37 -10.80 28.57
CA LEU A 38 7.04 -11.39 28.44
C LEU A 38 6.33 -11.67 29.77
N PRO A 39 7.01 -12.11 30.86
CA PRO A 39 6.36 -12.29 32.16
C PRO A 39 5.72 -11.01 32.76
N LEU A 40 6.10 -9.81 32.29
CA LEU A 40 5.54 -8.54 32.73
C LEU A 40 4.24 -8.15 32.00
N LEU A 41 3.84 -8.92 30.97
CA LEU A 41 2.72 -8.60 30.11
C LEU A 41 1.41 -8.45 30.89
N ASP A 42 1.08 -9.43 31.75
CA ASP A 42 -0.16 -9.43 32.51
C ASP A 42 -0.22 -8.33 33.57
N GLU A 43 0.90 -8.01 34.23
CA GLU A 43 0.97 -6.87 35.16
C GLU A 43 0.71 -5.55 34.42
N THR A 44 1.30 -5.39 33.23
CA THR A 44 1.11 -4.21 32.37
C THR A 44 -0.36 -4.09 31.95
N LEU A 45 -0.99 -5.21 31.55
CA LEU A 45 -2.41 -5.26 31.19
C LEU A 45 -3.31 -4.83 32.35
N GLN A 46 -3.09 -5.39 33.54
CA GLN A 46 -3.90 -5.08 34.72
C GLN A 46 -3.77 -3.61 35.14
N ALA A 47 -2.55 -3.04 35.11
CA ALA A 47 -2.32 -1.64 35.45
C ALA A 47 -3.04 -0.66 34.50
N ALA A 48 -3.14 -1.00 33.21
CA ALA A 48 -3.84 -0.20 32.22
C ALA A 48 -5.37 -0.39 32.29
N TRP A 49 -5.86 -1.61 32.48
CA TRP A 49 -7.29 -1.88 32.65
C TRP A 49 -7.87 -1.24 33.91
N ALA A 50 -7.09 -1.11 34.99
CA ALA A 50 -7.49 -0.34 36.18
C ALA A 50 -7.75 1.16 35.88
N LYS A 51 -7.20 1.68 34.77
CA LYS A 51 -7.43 3.04 34.27
C LYS A 51 -8.49 3.09 33.15
N ASN A 52 -9.17 1.98 32.88
CA ASN A 52 -10.12 1.80 31.78
C ASN A 52 -9.51 2.02 30.38
N TRP A 53 -8.21 1.73 30.20
CA TRP A 53 -7.59 1.82 28.89
C TRP A 53 -7.86 0.56 28.06
N HIS A 54 -7.96 0.75 26.75
CA HIS A 54 -8.16 -0.31 25.77
C HIS A 54 -6.84 -0.73 25.15
N ALA A 55 -6.61 -2.04 25.05
CA ALA A 55 -5.36 -2.63 24.59
C ALA A 55 -5.44 -3.04 23.11
N ALA A 56 -4.47 -2.59 22.33
CA ALA A 56 -4.16 -3.14 21.02
C ALA A 56 -2.76 -3.76 21.04
N LEU A 57 -2.59 -4.94 20.45
CA LEU A 57 -1.38 -5.76 20.55
C LEU A 57 -0.75 -5.98 19.19
N TRP A 58 0.54 -5.65 19.05
CA TRP A 58 1.37 -5.96 17.89
C TRP A 58 2.49 -6.87 18.34
N ILE A 59 2.69 -8.00 17.68
CA ILE A 59 3.78 -8.93 17.97
C ILE A 59 4.55 -9.16 16.68
N ASP A 60 5.81 -8.71 16.63
CA ASP A 60 6.69 -8.99 15.50
C ASP A 60 7.03 -10.49 15.42
N TYR A 61 7.21 -11.01 14.20
CA TYR A 61 7.64 -12.40 13.97
C TYR A 61 8.90 -12.77 14.77
N GLU A 62 9.90 -11.87 14.79
CA GLU A 62 11.17 -12.10 15.48
C GLU A 62 11.02 -12.17 17.01
N PHE A 63 9.90 -11.72 17.60
CA PHE A 63 9.61 -11.97 19.01
C PHE A 63 9.58 -13.48 19.27
N GLY A 64 9.09 -14.24 18.30
CA GLY A 64 9.04 -15.70 18.29
C GLY A 64 10.42 -16.37 18.32
N LEU A 65 11.45 -15.75 17.73
CA LEU A 65 12.82 -16.28 17.78
C LEU A 65 13.31 -16.33 19.23
N GLY A 66 13.07 -15.27 20.01
CA GLY A 66 13.39 -15.23 21.44
C GLY A 66 12.66 -16.32 22.24
N LEU A 67 11.36 -16.51 21.98
CA LEU A 67 10.57 -17.57 22.64
C LEU A 67 11.08 -18.98 22.32
N GLN A 68 11.64 -19.19 21.12
CA GLN A 68 12.25 -20.46 20.70
C GLN A 68 13.74 -20.58 21.09
N LYS A 69 14.29 -19.59 21.81
CA LYS A 69 15.71 -19.51 22.21
C LYS A 69 16.66 -19.54 21.00
N LEU A 70 16.28 -18.82 19.95
CA LEU A 70 17.10 -18.57 18.77
C LEU A 70 17.68 -17.15 18.83
N PRO A 71 18.83 -16.88 18.16
CA PRO A 71 19.34 -15.53 18.03
C PRO A 71 18.27 -14.64 17.38
N ALA A 72 17.82 -13.63 18.12
CA ALA A 72 16.81 -12.70 17.64
C ALA A 72 17.48 -11.39 17.23
N ALA A 73 17.05 -10.83 16.09
CA ALA A 73 17.19 -9.40 15.87
C ALA A 73 16.40 -8.64 16.97
N LYS A 74 16.64 -7.33 17.13
CA LYS A 74 15.78 -6.51 18.00
C LYS A 74 14.33 -6.69 17.59
N SER A 75 13.52 -7.25 18.48
CA SER A 75 12.11 -7.56 18.25
C SER A 75 11.29 -7.17 19.46
N SER A 76 10.00 -6.94 19.24
CA SER A 76 9.16 -6.34 20.27
C SER A 76 7.72 -6.83 20.18
N LEU A 77 7.13 -6.98 21.36
CA LEU A 77 5.69 -6.96 21.54
C LEU A 77 5.31 -5.54 21.96
N HIS A 78 4.41 -4.91 21.22
CA HIS A 78 3.92 -3.57 21.49
C HIS A 78 2.48 -3.61 21.98
N LEU A 79 2.23 -2.89 23.06
CA LEU A 79 0.90 -2.60 23.59
C LEU A 79 0.61 -1.13 23.33
N PHE A 80 -0.39 -0.87 22.49
CA PHE A 80 -0.89 0.48 22.25
C PHE A 80 -2.14 0.71 23.12
N TRP A 81 -2.10 1.78 23.92
CA TRP A 81 -3.16 2.11 24.87
C TRP A 81 -3.99 3.29 24.38
N PHE A 82 -5.29 3.13 24.45
CA PHE A 82 -6.29 4.12 24.03
C PHE A 82 -7.30 4.36 25.15
N ALA A 83 -7.72 5.61 25.33
CA ALA A 83 -8.67 5.96 26.37
C ALA A 83 -10.12 5.64 25.96
N GLN A 84 -10.40 5.51 24.66
CA GLN A 84 -11.76 5.30 24.15
C GLN A 84 -11.82 4.13 23.16
N LYS A 85 -12.98 3.46 23.18
CA LYS A 85 -13.40 2.46 22.21
C LYS A 85 -14.80 2.79 21.72
N THR A 86 -14.95 3.05 20.42
CA THR A 86 -16.23 3.41 19.81
C THR A 86 -16.61 2.44 18.70
N PRO A 87 -17.84 1.90 18.67
CA PRO A 87 -18.30 1.11 17.52
C PRO A 87 -18.43 1.99 16.28
N ILE A 88 -18.17 1.42 15.11
CA ILE A 88 -18.35 2.08 13.80
C ILE A 88 -19.39 1.30 13.02
N ASP A 89 -20.57 1.90 12.84
CA ASP A 89 -21.71 1.26 12.19
C ASP A 89 -21.58 1.20 10.65
N ASP A 90 -20.97 2.22 10.04
CA ASP A 90 -20.75 2.33 8.59
C ASP A 90 -19.28 2.69 8.31
N VAL A 91 -18.46 1.66 8.14
CA VAL A 91 -17.03 1.79 7.85
C VAL A 91 -16.76 2.50 6.52
N PRO A 92 -17.41 2.15 5.38
CA PRO A 92 -17.23 2.90 4.13
C PRO A 92 -17.45 4.40 4.26
N THR A 93 -18.55 4.82 4.91
CA THR A 93 -18.83 6.24 5.13
C THR A 93 -17.78 6.90 6.02
N TRP A 94 -17.38 6.23 7.11
CA TRP A 94 -16.31 6.73 7.98
C TRP A 94 -14.99 6.90 7.21
N LEU A 95 -14.61 5.91 6.41
CA LEU A 95 -13.40 5.96 5.59
C LEU A 95 -13.44 7.08 4.54
N GLN A 96 -14.60 7.36 3.94
CA GLN A 96 -14.74 8.47 2.99
C GLN A 96 -14.58 9.83 3.68
N GLN A 97 -15.26 10.02 4.81
CA GLN A 97 -15.19 11.26 5.60
C GLN A 97 -13.78 11.52 6.11
N GLN A 98 -13.12 10.46 6.59
CA GLN A 98 -11.77 10.54 7.10
C GLN A 98 -10.71 10.45 6.00
N GLY A 99 -10.99 9.99 4.78
CA GLY A 99 -9.98 9.81 3.73
C GLY A 99 -9.91 10.96 2.74
N GLY A 100 -11.01 11.71 2.59
CA GLY A 100 -11.17 12.75 1.59
C GLY A 100 -11.28 12.20 0.15
N ASP A 101 -11.36 13.13 -0.80
CA ASP A 101 -11.64 12.82 -2.22
C ASP A 101 -10.40 12.83 -3.12
N GLU A 102 -9.25 13.27 -2.61
CA GLU A 102 -8.01 13.31 -3.37
C GLU A 102 -7.52 11.90 -3.72
N PRO A 103 -7.01 11.64 -4.94
CA PRO A 103 -6.53 10.33 -5.32
C PRO A 103 -5.46 9.79 -4.36
N ALA A 104 -5.58 8.52 -3.98
CA ALA A 104 -4.58 7.84 -3.16
C ALA A 104 -4.17 6.54 -3.85
N GLY A 105 -2.88 6.23 -3.90
CA GLY A 105 -2.40 5.07 -4.66
C GLY A 105 -0.96 4.69 -4.37
N LEU A 106 -0.43 3.84 -5.25
CA LEU A 106 0.88 3.20 -5.12
C LEU A 106 1.69 3.41 -6.40
N SER A 107 3.01 3.46 -6.27
CA SER A 107 3.93 3.30 -7.39
C SER A 107 4.11 1.82 -7.74
N ALA A 108 4.67 1.52 -8.92
CA ALA A 108 4.91 0.16 -9.35
C ALA A 108 5.72 -0.63 -8.30
N PRO A 109 5.16 -1.70 -7.71
CA PRO A 109 5.86 -2.44 -6.67
C PRO A 109 7.10 -3.18 -7.22
N ARG A 110 8.15 -3.22 -6.42
CA ARG A 110 9.41 -3.91 -6.71
C ARG A 110 9.64 -5.06 -5.73
N TRP A 111 9.92 -6.25 -6.26
CA TRP A 111 10.25 -7.42 -5.45
C TRP A 111 11.64 -7.29 -4.79
N SER A 112 11.77 -7.86 -3.58
CA SER A 112 13.04 -7.98 -2.86
C SER A 112 14.04 -8.91 -3.54
N SER A 113 13.52 -9.90 -4.28
CA SER A 113 14.30 -10.93 -4.95
C SER A 113 13.71 -11.21 -6.33
N ASN A 114 14.54 -11.61 -7.28
CA ASN A 114 14.07 -12.09 -8.58
C ASN A 114 13.68 -13.58 -8.53
N GLN A 115 13.09 -14.07 -9.63
CA GLN A 115 12.63 -15.45 -9.73
C GLN A 115 13.76 -16.48 -9.54
N ALA A 116 14.93 -16.29 -10.17
CA ALA A 116 16.03 -17.24 -10.09
C ALA A 116 16.63 -17.32 -8.67
N GLU A 117 16.60 -16.22 -7.94
CA GLU A 117 16.96 -16.18 -6.53
C GLU A 117 15.97 -16.94 -5.65
N TYR A 118 14.68 -16.73 -5.86
CA TYR A 118 13.63 -17.47 -5.16
C TYR A 118 13.73 -18.97 -5.43
N GLU A 119 13.91 -19.37 -6.69
CA GLU A 119 14.04 -20.79 -7.06
C GLU A 119 15.20 -21.48 -6.33
N ARG A 120 16.35 -20.80 -6.20
CA ARG A 120 17.48 -21.30 -5.41
C ARG A 120 17.14 -21.49 -3.93
N ASP A 121 16.42 -20.53 -3.35
CA ASP A 121 16.00 -20.58 -1.95
C ASP A 121 15.04 -21.78 -1.75
N ILE A 122 14.14 -22.06 -2.70
CA ILE A 122 13.25 -23.22 -2.69
C ILE A 122 14.03 -24.54 -2.82
N ASP A 123 15.01 -24.63 -3.72
CA ASP A 123 15.84 -25.84 -3.87
C ASP A 123 16.55 -26.18 -2.55
N CYS A 124 17.07 -25.18 -1.83
CA CYS A 124 17.66 -25.38 -0.51
C CYS A 124 16.65 -25.92 0.51
N ILE A 125 15.40 -25.43 0.48
CA ILE A 125 14.32 -25.91 1.35
C ILE A 125 13.97 -27.37 1.02
N LEU A 126 13.82 -27.70 -0.27
CA LEU A 126 13.48 -29.06 -0.70
C LEU A 126 14.57 -30.07 -0.32
N VAL A 127 15.84 -29.70 -0.42
CA VAL A 127 16.95 -30.54 0.08
C VAL A 127 16.83 -30.78 1.58
N ALA A 128 16.50 -29.77 2.38
CA ALA A 128 16.33 -29.92 3.82
C ALA A 128 15.12 -30.80 4.18
N ILE A 129 14.01 -30.65 3.45
CA ILE A 129 12.83 -31.52 3.60
C ILE A 129 13.19 -32.97 3.26
N ALA A 130 13.92 -33.21 2.17
CA ALA A 130 14.35 -34.54 1.77
C ALA A 130 15.28 -35.21 2.79
N ARG A 131 16.08 -34.42 3.54
CA ARG A 131 16.89 -34.91 4.66
C ARG A 131 16.09 -35.18 5.94
N GLY A 132 14.83 -34.74 6.00
CA GLY A 132 13.99 -34.83 7.19
C GLY A 132 14.25 -33.72 8.23
N ASP A 133 14.90 -32.62 7.84
CA ASP A 133 15.14 -31.48 8.75
C ASP A 133 13.82 -30.78 9.11
N CYS A 134 12.89 -30.73 8.17
CA CYS A 134 11.57 -30.15 8.31
C CYS A 134 10.56 -30.82 7.35
N TYR A 135 9.27 -30.62 7.59
CA TYR A 135 8.17 -31.07 6.74
C TYR A 135 7.61 -29.94 5.87
N GLN A 136 7.65 -28.72 6.40
CA GLN A 136 7.16 -27.52 5.74
C GLN A 136 7.95 -26.30 6.20
N ILE A 137 8.17 -25.34 5.30
CA ILE A 137 8.66 -24.00 5.61
C ILE A 137 7.80 -22.98 4.86
N ASN A 138 7.31 -21.96 5.56
CA ASN A 138 6.75 -20.79 4.89
C ASN A 138 7.91 -19.88 4.48
N HIS A 139 8.26 -19.80 3.20
CA HIS A 139 9.31 -18.91 2.68
C HIS A 139 8.69 -17.61 2.15
N THR A 140 9.31 -16.47 2.43
CA THR A 140 8.70 -15.17 2.17
C THR A 140 9.56 -14.22 1.35
N LEU A 141 8.86 -13.33 0.63
CA LEU A 141 9.39 -12.24 -0.19
C LEU A 141 8.78 -10.91 0.27
N ARG A 142 9.44 -9.79 -0.05
CA ARG A 142 8.88 -8.45 0.09
C ARG A 142 8.58 -7.81 -1.25
N LEU A 143 7.56 -6.96 -1.24
CA LEU A 143 7.35 -5.93 -2.25
C LEU A 143 7.51 -4.56 -1.61
N TYR A 144 8.25 -3.71 -2.31
CA TYR A 144 8.49 -2.32 -1.95
C TYR A 144 7.75 -1.41 -2.93
N THR A 145 7.09 -0.38 -2.40
CA THR A 145 6.37 0.62 -3.21
C THR A 145 6.47 1.97 -2.52
N GLN A 146 6.13 3.04 -3.25
CA GLN A 146 5.87 4.35 -2.66
C GLN A 146 4.38 4.64 -2.76
N THR A 147 3.84 5.37 -1.80
CA THR A 147 2.42 5.70 -1.74
C THR A 147 2.21 7.20 -1.80
N TYR A 148 1.06 7.60 -2.30
CA TYR A 148 0.60 8.99 -2.34
C TYR A 148 -0.86 9.07 -1.92
N GLY A 149 -1.27 10.26 -1.48
CA GLY A 149 -2.61 10.52 -0.96
C GLY A 149 -2.83 9.94 0.44
N SER A 150 -4.06 10.03 0.93
CA SER A 150 -4.41 9.61 2.29
C SER A 150 -4.25 8.09 2.48
N PRO A 151 -3.53 7.62 3.53
CA PRO A 151 -3.52 6.20 3.91
C PRO A 151 -4.92 5.63 4.22
N ILE A 152 -5.85 6.46 4.72
CA ILE A 152 -7.24 6.06 4.97
C ILE A 152 -7.98 5.81 3.66
N ARG A 153 -7.82 6.70 2.67
CA ARG A 153 -8.39 6.46 1.33
C ARG A 153 -7.73 5.25 0.68
N LEU A 154 -6.42 5.09 0.79
CA LEU A 154 -5.71 3.91 0.28
C LEU A 154 -6.25 2.62 0.91
N TYR A 155 -6.51 2.61 2.23
CA TYR A 155 -7.16 1.49 2.90
C TYR A 155 -8.56 1.22 2.32
N ALA A 156 -9.38 2.26 2.10
CA ALA A 156 -10.70 2.11 1.52
C ALA A 156 -10.66 1.49 0.11
N ARG A 157 -9.70 1.92 -0.72
CA ARG A 157 -9.49 1.38 -2.08
C ARG A 157 -9.03 -0.08 -2.07
N LEU A 158 -8.30 -0.47 -1.03
CA LEU A 158 -7.78 -1.81 -0.81
C LEU A 158 -8.73 -2.66 0.06
N ARG A 159 -9.82 -2.14 0.61
CA ARG A 159 -10.62 -2.88 1.58
C ARG A 159 -11.23 -4.15 0.96
N GLN A 160 -10.93 -5.31 1.55
CA GLN A 160 -11.48 -6.61 1.17
C GLN A 160 -12.50 -7.09 2.21
N ALA A 161 -13.42 -7.99 1.81
CA ALA A 161 -14.35 -8.65 2.72
C ALA A 161 -13.63 -9.75 3.54
N VAL A 162 -12.87 -9.33 4.56
CA VAL A 162 -12.11 -10.22 5.46
C VAL A 162 -12.44 -9.92 6.92
N PRO A 163 -12.41 -10.93 7.82
CA PRO A 163 -12.88 -10.78 9.20
C PRO A 163 -11.90 -10.15 10.17
N TYR A 164 -10.61 -10.05 9.83
CA TYR A 164 -9.55 -9.63 10.75
C TYR A 164 -8.70 -8.49 10.19
N ALA A 165 -9.34 -7.53 9.49
CA ALA A 165 -8.66 -6.34 8.98
C ALA A 165 -8.41 -5.31 10.09
N ALA A 166 -7.42 -4.47 9.87
CA ALA A 166 -7.13 -3.33 10.73
C ALA A 166 -6.52 -2.17 9.93
N LEU A 167 -6.92 -0.94 10.27
CA LEU A 167 -6.29 0.29 9.83
C LEU A 167 -5.73 1.01 11.05
N ALA A 168 -4.42 1.21 11.10
CA ALA A 168 -3.76 1.85 12.23
C ALA A 168 -2.91 3.05 11.79
N CYS A 169 -3.13 4.19 12.43
CA CYS A 169 -2.21 5.33 12.47
C CYS A 169 -1.39 5.22 13.75
N LEU A 170 -0.08 5.04 13.65
CA LEU A 170 0.78 4.73 14.79
C LEU A 170 1.50 5.99 15.31
N PRO A 171 1.90 6.02 16.60
CA PRO A 171 2.55 7.19 17.21
C PRO A 171 3.87 7.62 16.56
N ASN A 172 4.53 6.73 15.82
CA ASN A 172 5.76 7.02 15.08
C ASN A 172 5.50 7.63 13.68
N GLY A 173 4.26 7.97 13.36
CA GLY A 173 3.83 8.46 12.04
C GLY A 173 3.66 7.37 10.98
N GLY A 174 3.99 6.11 11.30
CA GLY A 174 3.77 4.97 10.42
C GLY A 174 2.31 4.52 10.37
N TRP A 175 1.97 3.79 9.33
CA TRP A 175 0.62 3.21 9.18
C TRP A 175 0.68 1.70 8.96
N THR A 176 -0.36 1.01 9.39
CA THR A 176 -0.58 -0.41 9.07
C THR A 176 -1.95 -0.57 8.43
N LEU A 177 -1.97 -1.07 7.20
CA LEU A 177 -3.17 -1.41 6.43
C LEU A 177 -3.22 -2.94 6.31
N CYS A 178 -3.90 -3.59 7.25
CA CYS A 178 -3.99 -5.04 7.38
C CYS A 178 -5.31 -5.55 6.82
N PHE A 179 -5.26 -6.56 5.94
CA PHE A 179 -6.42 -7.21 5.33
C PHE A 179 -6.37 -8.72 5.60
N SER A 180 -6.08 -9.11 6.84
CA SER A 180 -5.88 -10.51 7.19
C SER A 180 -7.20 -11.30 7.18
N PRO A 181 -7.24 -12.45 6.50
CA PRO A 181 -8.35 -13.39 6.58
C PRO A 181 -8.15 -14.47 7.67
N GLU A 182 -6.97 -14.58 8.28
CA GLU A 182 -6.59 -15.73 9.12
C GLU A 182 -6.59 -15.38 10.61
N LEU A 183 -7.27 -16.21 11.40
CA LEU A 183 -7.33 -16.10 12.85
C LEU A 183 -6.10 -16.77 13.46
N PHE A 184 -5.27 -15.99 14.16
CA PHE A 184 -4.25 -16.59 15.01
C PHE A 184 -4.90 -17.18 16.26
N LEU A 185 -5.54 -16.35 17.10
CA LEU A 185 -6.18 -16.78 18.33
C LEU A 185 -7.45 -15.97 18.60
N ARG A 186 -8.53 -16.65 18.93
CA ARG A 186 -9.68 -16.06 19.62
C ARG A 186 -9.69 -16.56 21.05
N ILE A 187 -9.67 -15.64 21.99
CA ILE A 187 -9.63 -15.90 23.42
C ILE A 187 -10.99 -15.54 24.00
N ASN A 188 -11.68 -16.54 24.53
CA ASN A 188 -12.91 -16.34 25.26
C ASN A 188 -12.62 -16.33 26.77
N ALA A 189 -13.27 -15.40 27.48
CA ALA A 189 -13.01 -15.16 28.90
C ALA A 189 -13.34 -16.35 29.82
N GLN A 190 -14.19 -17.28 29.36
CA GLN A 190 -14.52 -18.53 30.07
C GLN A 190 -13.45 -19.62 29.91
N GLY A 191 -12.37 -19.36 29.19
CA GLY A 191 -11.23 -20.28 29.06
C GLY A 191 -11.15 -21.03 27.74
N SER A 192 -12.03 -20.76 26.77
CA SER A 192 -11.91 -21.35 25.44
C SER A 192 -10.94 -20.53 24.58
N LEU A 193 -10.01 -21.22 23.93
CA LEU A 193 -9.02 -20.65 23.02
C LEU A 193 -9.12 -21.38 21.68
N HIS A 194 -9.26 -20.67 20.56
CA HIS A 194 -9.30 -21.33 19.26
C HIS A 194 -8.56 -20.59 18.16
N THR A 195 -8.13 -21.38 17.17
CA THR A 195 -7.48 -20.95 15.94
C THR A 195 -8.17 -21.64 14.76
N GLU A 196 -8.12 -21.01 13.59
CA GLU A 196 -8.80 -21.48 12.40
C GLU A 196 -7.84 -21.44 11.20
N PRO A 197 -6.89 -22.40 11.11
CA PRO A 197 -6.02 -22.53 9.95
C PRO A 197 -6.84 -22.74 8.67
N MET A 198 -6.40 -22.09 7.60
CA MET A 198 -7.05 -22.11 6.31
C MET A 198 -6.15 -22.67 5.23
N LYS A 199 -6.69 -23.54 4.36
CA LYS A 199 -5.99 -24.07 3.18
C LYS A 199 -6.96 -24.33 2.05
N GLY A 200 -6.57 -24.00 0.82
CA GLY A 200 -7.40 -24.19 -0.36
C GLY A 200 -8.52 -23.16 -0.51
N THR A 201 -8.70 -22.67 -1.72
CA THR A 201 -9.69 -21.64 -2.05
C THR A 201 -10.34 -22.01 -3.38
N ALA A 202 -11.64 -21.78 -3.52
CA ALA A 202 -12.36 -21.94 -4.78
C ALA A 202 -13.25 -20.71 -5.04
N PRO A 203 -13.50 -20.31 -6.29
CA PRO A 203 -14.31 -19.13 -6.57
C PRO A 203 -15.80 -19.39 -6.32
N ILE A 204 -16.50 -18.35 -5.84
CA ILE A 204 -17.97 -18.25 -5.84
C ILE A 204 -18.37 -17.43 -7.06
N LEU A 205 -19.04 -18.05 -8.03
CA LEU A 205 -19.39 -17.40 -9.31
C LEU A 205 -20.88 -17.04 -9.43
N GLY A 206 -21.71 -17.46 -8.48
CA GLY A 206 -23.17 -17.32 -8.55
C GLY A 206 -23.83 -18.26 -9.56
N ASP A 207 -23.14 -19.32 -9.97
CA ASP A 207 -23.65 -20.32 -10.91
C ASP A 207 -24.14 -21.59 -10.19
N GLU A 208 -24.80 -22.48 -10.91
CA GLU A 208 -25.30 -23.76 -10.41
C GLU A 208 -24.19 -24.72 -9.92
N ASN A 209 -22.93 -24.45 -10.26
CA ASN A 209 -21.77 -25.27 -9.91
C ASN A 209 -21.06 -24.81 -8.63
N ASP A 210 -21.49 -23.72 -7.99
CA ASP A 210 -20.88 -23.21 -6.75
C ASP A 210 -20.82 -24.28 -5.65
N THR A 211 -21.94 -24.96 -5.41
CA THR A 211 -22.03 -26.04 -4.43
C THR A 211 -21.09 -27.20 -4.78
N ALA A 212 -20.98 -27.53 -6.07
CA ALA A 212 -20.07 -28.58 -6.52
C ALA A 212 -18.60 -28.18 -6.30
N ARG A 213 -18.24 -26.91 -6.54
CA ARG A 213 -16.90 -26.39 -6.24
C ARG A 213 -16.58 -26.42 -4.75
N ALA A 214 -17.53 -26.07 -3.89
CA ALA A 214 -17.36 -26.15 -2.44
C ALA A 214 -17.12 -27.61 -1.97
N ILE A 215 -17.93 -28.55 -2.47
CA ILE A 215 -17.78 -29.99 -2.16
C ILE A 215 -16.44 -30.54 -2.70
N ALA A 216 -16.05 -30.13 -3.91
CA ALA A 216 -14.77 -30.54 -4.49
C ALA A 216 -13.59 -30.02 -3.66
N LEU A 217 -13.63 -28.76 -3.23
CA LEU A 217 -12.61 -28.18 -2.35
C LEU A 217 -12.55 -28.91 -1.00
N GLN A 218 -13.71 -29.19 -0.39
CA GLN A 218 -13.79 -29.91 0.88
C GLN A 218 -13.16 -31.31 0.80
N ASN A 219 -13.27 -31.97 -0.36
CA ASN A 219 -12.79 -33.33 -0.56
C ASN A 219 -11.42 -33.42 -1.24
N ASP A 220 -10.80 -32.29 -1.58
CA ASP A 220 -9.53 -32.27 -2.30
C ASP A 220 -8.40 -32.90 -1.47
N PRO A 221 -7.79 -34.02 -1.93
CA PRO A 221 -6.79 -34.75 -1.15
C PRO A 221 -5.56 -33.91 -0.80
N LYS A 222 -5.11 -33.04 -1.71
CA LYS A 222 -3.94 -32.19 -1.51
C LYS A 222 -4.19 -31.17 -0.41
N ASN A 223 -5.27 -30.39 -0.53
CA ASN A 223 -5.61 -29.37 0.45
C ASN A 223 -5.89 -29.96 1.84
N ARG A 224 -6.54 -31.13 1.90
CA ARG A 224 -6.77 -31.84 3.18
C ARG A 224 -5.47 -32.32 3.82
N ALA A 225 -4.53 -32.85 3.03
CA ALA A 225 -3.24 -33.28 3.54
C ALA A 225 -2.45 -32.10 4.13
N GLU A 226 -2.35 -30.98 3.39
CA GLU A 226 -1.71 -29.75 3.89
C GLU A 226 -2.41 -29.21 5.14
N ASN A 227 -3.74 -29.15 5.15
CA ASN A 227 -4.48 -28.65 6.31
C ASN A 227 -4.30 -29.55 7.55
N THR A 228 -4.27 -30.88 7.37
CA THR A 228 -4.02 -31.84 8.47
C THR A 228 -2.67 -31.57 9.12
N MET A 229 -1.62 -31.37 8.32
CA MET A 229 -0.28 -31.05 8.84
C MET A 229 -0.28 -29.77 9.70
N ILE A 230 -1.01 -28.73 9.26
CA ILE A 230 -1.12 -27.47 10.01
C ILE A 230 -1.97 -27.66 11.29
N VAL A 231 -3.08 -28.40 11.21
CA VAL A 231 -3.93 -28.72 12.35
C VAL A 231 -3.14 -29.45 13.43
N ASP A 232 -2.31 -30.42 13.06
CA ASP A 232 -1.48 -31.15 14.03
C ASP A 232 -0.44 -30.24 14.70
N LEU A 233 0.18 -29.32 13.95
CA LEU A 233 1.09 -28.33 14.49
C LEU A 233 0.39 -27.41 15.51
N LEU A 234 -0.79 -26.90 15.17
CA LEU A 234 -1.55 -26.01 16.05
C LEU A 234 -2.14 -26.74 17.26
N ARG A 235 -2.59 -28.00 17.10
CA ARG A 235 -2.96 -28.86 18.22
C ARG A 235 -1.81 -29.04 19.21
N ASN A 236 -0.60 -29.27 18.70
CA ASN A 236 0.58 -29.40 19.55
C ASN A 236 0.92 -28.09 20.28
N ASP A 237 0.76 -26.94 19.62
CA ASP A 237 0.97 -25.64 20.25
C ASP A 237 -0.03 -25.37 21.37
N LEU A 238 -1.34 -25.57 21.11
CA LEU A 238 -2.38 -25.37 22.12
C LEU A 238 -2.30 -26.42 23.24
N GLY A 239 -1.88 -27.65 22.93
CA GLY A 239 -1.73 -28.74 23.89
C GLY A 239 -0.71 -28.47 25.01
N LYS A 240 0.20 -27.49 24.84
CA LYS A 240 1.16 -27.09 25.88
C LYS A 240 0.50 -26.35 27.05
N ILE A 241 -0.65 -25.73 26.83
CA ILE A 241 -1.36 -24.89 27.82
C ILE A 241 -2.79 -25.35 28.09
N ALA A 242 -3.35 -26.23 27.26
CA ALA A 242 -4.69 -26.76 27.46
C ALA A 242 -4.75 -27.70 28.69
N THR A 243 -5.95 -27.82 29.27
CA THR A 243 -6.24 -28.91 30.21
C THR A 243 -6.06 -30.27 29.52
N VAL A 244 -5.71 -31.32 30.27
CA VAL A 244 -5.56 -32.68 29.71
C VAL A 244 -6.84 -33.11 28.98
N GLY A 245 -6.71 -33.51 27.71
CA GLY A 245 -7.86 -33.86 26.87
C GLY A 245 -8.70 -32.67 26.40
N GLY A 246 -8.29 -31.43 26.69
CA GLY A 246 -9.02 -30.20 26.38
C GLY A 246 -8.82 -29.67 24.96
N VAL A 247 -8.01 -30.32 24.13
CA VAL A 247 -7.80 -29.94 22.71
C VAL A 247 -8.68 -30.80 21.81
N SER A 248 -9.48 -30.16 20.95
CA SER A 248 -10.29 -30.87 19.96
C SER A 248 -10.37 -30.13 18.61
N VAL A 249 -10.77 -30.87 17.57
CA VAL A 249 -10.96 -30.37 16.20
C VAL A 249 -12.39 -30.72 15.79
N PRO A 250 -13.39 -29.94 16.21
CA PRO A 250 -14.80 -30.31 16.03
C PRO A 250 -15.29 -30.20 14.58
N ALA A 251 -14.65 -29.36 13.77
CA ALA A 251 -15.12 -29.04 12.42
C ALA A 251 -13.96 -29.07 11.40
N PRO A 252 -13.32 -30.23 11.17
CA PRO A 252 -12.21 -30.34 10.23
C PRO A 252 -12.70 -30.18 8.79
N PHE A 253 -11.91 -29.49 7.97
CA PHE A 253 -12.16 -29.31 6.53
C PHE A 253 -13.53 -28.67 6.23
N SER A 254 -13.95 -27.71 7.06
CA SER A 254 -15.18 -26.95 6.84
C SER A 254 -14.98 -25.96 5.71
N VAL A 255 -15.90 -25.91 4.74
CA VAL A 255 -15.85 -24.93 3.66
C VAL A 255 -16.88 -23.84 3.91
N ASN A 256 -16.41 -22.61 4.08
CA ASN A 256 -17.24 -21.44 4.34
C ASN A 256 -17.04 -20.37 3.25
N ALA A 257 -18.06 -19.54 3.03
CA ALA A 257 -17.98 -18.41 2.11
C ALA A 257 -17.25 -17.23 2.78
N PHE A 258 -16.23 -16.70 2.11
CA PHE A 258 -15.51 -15.47 2.48
C PHE A 258 -15.57 -14.51 1.29
N GLY A 259 -16.55 -13.61 1.30
CA GLY A 259 -16.81 -12.74 0.16
C GLY A 259 -17.15 -13.54 -1.10
N SER A 260 -16.32 -13.42 -2.15
CA SER A 260 -16.50 -14.09 -3.44
C SER A 260 -15.74 -15.41 -3.58
N VAL A 261 -15.27 -16.00 -2.47
CA VAL A 261 -14.56 -17.29 -2.51
C VAL A 261 -15.04 -18.25 -1.42
N TRP A 262 -15.01 -19.53 -1.74
CA TRP A 262 -15.05 -20.63 -0.80
C TRP A 262 -13.66 -20.82 -0.20
N GLN A 263 -13.61 -21.01 1.11
CA GLN A 263 -12.37 -21.25 1.84
C GLN A 263 -12.54 -22.46 2.74
N MET A 264 -11.61 -23.41 2.66
CA MET A 264 -11.57 -24.51 3.62
C MET A 264 -10.78 -24.09 4.87
N THR A 265 -11.38 -24.34 6.03
CA THR A 265 -10.84 -24.07 7.36
C THR A 265 -11.01 -25.28 8.28
N SER A 266 -10.20 -25.36 9.33
CA SER A 266 -10.37 -26.37 10.38
C SER A 266 -10.28 -25.72 11.75
N LEU A 267 -11.39 -25.68 12.49
CA LEU A 267 -11.40 -25.13 13.84
C LEU A 267 -10.59 -26.04 14.78
N VAL A 268 -9.53 -25.51 15.37
CA VAL A 268 -8.80 -26.14 16.47
C VAL A 268 -9.08 -25.34 17.74
N GLN A 269 -9.63 -26.01 18.74
CA GLN A 269 -10.00 -25.38 20.01
C GLN A 269 -9.34 -26.08 21.19
N ALA A 270 -9.08 -25.32 22.24
CA ALA A 270 -8.49 -25.75 23.49
C ALA A 270 -9.24 -25.14 24.67
N GLN A 271 -9.42 -25.94 25.73
CA GLN A 271 -9.85 -25.45 27.03
C GLN A 271 -8.63 -25.14 27.88
N LEU A 272 -8.51 -23.90 28.34
CA LEU A 272 -7.46 -23.43 29.22
C LEU A 272 -7.84 -23.65 30.70
N PRO A 273 -6.85 -23.94 31.58
CA PRO A 273 -7.02 -23.83 33.02
C PRO A 273 -7.44 -22.42 33.44
N ALA A 274 -8.19 -22.32 34.54
CA ALA A 274 -8.47 -21.03 35.18
C ALA A 274 -7.16 -20.28 35.51
N ALA A 275 -7.20 -18.95 35.44
CA ALA A 275 -6.06 -18.06 35.66
C ALA A 275 -4.87 -18.25 34.70
N THR A 276 -5.10 -18.85 33.53
CA THR A 276 -4.10 -18.85 32.46
C THR A 276 -3.88 -17.42 31.97
N THR A 277 -2.62 -17.00 31.98
CA THR A 277 -2.19 -15.63 31.66
C THR A 277 -1.98 -15.42 30.16
N MET A 278 -2.04 -14.16 29.71
CA MET A 278 -1.75 -13.82 28.32
C MET A 278 -0.28 -14.13 27.97
N ALA A 279 0.65 -13.90 28.91
CA ALA A 279 2.05 -14.29 28.74
C ALA A 279 2.21 -15.79 28.45
N GLN A 280 1.49 -16.65 29.18
CA GLN A 280 1.51 -18.10 28.94
C GLN A 280 0.94 -18.47 27.57
N ILE A 281 -0.15 -17.81 27.13
CA ILE A 281 -0.74 -18.03 25.81
C ILE A 281 0.26 -17.69 24.71
N VAL A 282 0.89 -16.51 24.77
CA VAL A 282 1.91 -16.08 23.78
C VAL A 282 3.10 -17.02 23.79
N GLN A 283 3.63 -17.37 24.97
CA GLN A 283 4.79 -18.24 25.12
C GLN A 283 4.59 -19.63 24.47
N ALA A 284 3.37 -20.16 24.53
CA ALA A 284 3.05 -21.49 24.03
C ALA A 284 2.73 -21.52 22.52
N ALA A 285 1.97 -20.52 22.05
CA ALA A 285 1.38 -20.51 20.72
C ALA A 285 2.17 -19.69 19.69
N PHE A 286 2.92 -18.66 20.10
CA PHE A 286 3.60 -17.75 19.17
C PHE A 286 5.02 -18.23 18.80
N PRO A 287 5.49 -18.02 17.55
CA PRO A 287 4.74 -17.54 16.38
C PRO A 287 3.78 -18.61 15.86
N CYS A 288 2.76 -18.17 15.11
CA CYS A 288 1.73 -19.07 14.58
C CYS A 288 2.35 -20.16 13.69
N GLY A 289 2.03 -21.43 13.96
CA GLY A 289 2.63 -22.54 13.22
C GLY A 289 2.36 -22.51 11.70
N SER A 290 1.20 -22.02 11.28
CA SER A 290 0.76 -22.02 9.87
C SER A 290 1.64 -21.15 8.96
N ILE A 291 2.29 -20.13 9.51
CA ILE A 291 3.15 -19.18 8.77
C ILE A 291 4.65 -19.31 9.09
N THR A 292 5.04 -20.37 9.80
CA THR A 292 6.45 -20.72 10.03
C THR A 292 6.84 -21.98 9.28
N GLY A 293 6.22 -23.12 9.62
CA GLY A 293 6.73 -24.44 9.25
C GLY A 293 6.88 -25.38 10.45
N ALA A 294 7.15 -26.64 10.16
CA ALA A 294 7.26 -27.72 11.15
C ALA A 294 8.52 -28.58 10.90
N PRO A 295 9.29 -28.95 11.94
CA PRO A 295 9.21 -28.47 13.32
C PRO A 295 9.57 -26.99 13.47
N LYS A 296 8.78 -26.24 14.27
CA LYS A 296 8.82 -24.77 14.37
C LYS A 296 10.23 -24.18 14.51
N ARG A 297 10.99 -24.63 15.50
CA ARG A 297 12.34 -24.12 15.77
C ARG A 297 13.28 -24.29 14.56
N LYS A 298 13.28 -25.46 13.93
CA LYS A 298 14.18 -25.75 12.80
C LYS A 298 13.79 -24.95 11.56
N SER A 299 12.49 -24.82 11.29
CA SER A 299 11.99 -23.96 10.21
C SER A 299 12.40 -22.51 10.42
N MET A 300 12.33 -21.98 11.65
CA MET A 300 12.75 -20.60 11.97
C MET A 300 14.28 -20.39 11.80
N GLU A 301 15.11 -21.37 12.18
CA GLU A 301 16.56 -21.33 11.93
C GLU A 301 16.87 -21.23 10.43
N MET A 302 16.15 -21.99 9.59
CA MET A 302 16.32 -21.97 8.14
C MET A 302 15.80 -20.68 7.51
N ILE A 303 14.63 -20.19 7.97
CA ILE A 303 14.08 -18.90 7.54
C ILE A 303 15.10 -17.78 7.75
N ALA A 304 15.72 -17.71 8.92
CA ALA A 304 16.74 -16.71 9.23
C ALA A 304 18.01 -16.81 8.36
N GLN A 305 18.27 -17.95 7.72
CA GLN A 305 19.40 -18.16 6.81
C GLN A 305 19.05 -17.86 5.35
N LEU A 306 17.81 -18.14 4.95
CA LEU A 306 17.34 -18.03 3.56
C LEU A 306 16.78 -16.65 3.25
N GLU A 307 16.07 -16.04 4.20
CA GLU A 307 15.47 -14.72 4.00
C GLU A 307 16.52 -13.63 4.18
N ARG A 308 16.50 -12.66 3.26
CA ARG A 308 17.51 -11.59 3.17
C ARG A 308 17.35 -10.52 4.24
N GLU A 309 16.18 -10.46 4.86
CA GLU A 309 15.80 -9.43 5.82
C GLU A 309 14.78 -9.96 6.84
N PRO A 310 14.66 -9.33 8.03
CA PRO A 310 13.65 -9.68 9.02
C PRO A 310 12.22 -9.50 8.49
N ARG A 311 11.31 -10.35 8.98
CA ARG A 311 9.86 -10.26 8.69
C ARG A 311 9.16 -9.15 9.47
N GLN A 312 9.70 -8.74 10.62
CA GLN A 312 9.08 -7.73 11.47
C GLN A 312 7.62 -8.11 11.76
N LEU A 313 6.69 -7.17 11.65
CA LEU A 313 5.27 -7.44 11.86
C LEU A 313 4.67 -8.47 10.89
N TYR A 314 5.22 -8.63 9.68
CA TYR A 314 4.69 -9.60 8.71
C TYR A 314 4.84 -11.03 9.23
N THR A 315 3.78 -11.83 9.12
CA THR A 315 3.63 -13.15 9.77
C THR A 315 3.72 -13.14 11.30
N GLY A 316 3.72 -11.95 11.91
CA GLY A 316 3.48 -11.73 13.33
C GLY A 316 1.99 -11.71 13.63
N SER A 317 1.58 -10.89 14.59
CA SER A 317 0.18 -10.79 15.01
C SER A 317 -0.25 -9.36 15.35
N ILE A 318 -1.48 -9.01 14.94
CA ILE A 318 -2.20 -7.80 15.35
C ILE A 318 -3.50 -8.20 16.03
N GLY A 319 -3.90 -7.51 17.07
CA GLY A 319 -5.20 -7.74 17.67
C GLY A 319 -5.50 -6.86 18.87
N TYR A 320 -6.51 -7.25 19.64
CA TYR A 320 -6.96 -6.51 20.81
C TYR A 320 -7.26 -7.45 21.98
N LEU A 321 -7.16 -6.90 23.19
CA LEU A 321 -7.53 -7.56 24.43
C LEU A 321 -8.54 -6.71 25.19
N GLU A 322 -9.52 -7.37 25.79
CA GLU A 322 -10.59 -6.76 26.56
C GLU A 322 -10.54 -7.25 28.00
N HIS A 323 -10.70 -6.32 28.94
CA HIS A 323 -10.85 -6.66 30.34
C HIS A 323 -12.20 -7.34 30.57
N ALA A 324 -12.18 -8.54 31.13
CA ALA A 324 -13.37 -9.33 31.44
C ALA A 324 -13.32 -9.77 32.91
N PRO A 325 -13.51 -8.85 33.86
CA PRO A 325 -13.42 -9.16 35.28
C PRO A 325 -14.46 -10.21 35.68
N ASN A 326 -14.18 -10.97 36.74
CA ASN A 326 -15.04 -12.06 37.24
C ASN A 326 -15.23 -13.24 36.27
N THR A 327 -14.33 -13.39 35.30
CA THR A 327 -14.27 -14.57 34.42
C THR A 327 -13.03 -15.41 34.76
N PRO A 328 -12.99 -16.71 34.40
CA PRO A 328 -11.84 -17.58 34.65
C PRO A 328 -10.49 -17.04 34.19
N LEU A 329 -10.45 -16.31 33.05
CA LEU A 329 -9.20 -15.73 32.54
C LEU A 329 -9.02 -14.26 32.94
N GLY A 330 -10.11 -13.53 33.20
CA GLY A 330 -10.05 -12.08 33.46
C GLY A 330 -9.94 -11.22 32.20
N PHE A 331 -9.84 -11.84 31.01
CA PHE A 331 -9.75 -11.15 29.74
C PHE A 331 -10.29 -11.99 28.57
N SER A 332 -10.64 -11.30 27.48
CA SER A 332 -10.93 -11.89 26.17
C SER A 332 -10.15 -11.15 25.09
N GLY A 333 -10.15 -11.67 23.86
CA GLY A 333 -9.48 -10.98 22.77
C GLY A 333 -9.47 -11.73 21.47
N CYS A 334 -8.91 -11.07 20.46
CA CYS A 334 -8.76 -11.63 19.12
C CYS A 334 -7.43 -11.15 18.55
N LEU A 335 -6.64 -12.10 18.06
CA LEU A 335 -5.36 -11.90 17.41
C LEU A 335 -5.40 -12.52 16.02
N ASN A 336 -4.96 -11.78 15.01
CA ASN A 336 -4.86 -12.27 13.64
C ASN A 336 -3.45 -12.79 13.33
N VAL A 337 -3.29 -13.42 12.18
CA VAL A 337 -1.97 -13.60 11.56
C VAL A 337 -1.73 -12.44 10.61
N VAL A 338 -0.61 -11.73 10.72
CA VAL A 338 -0.35 -10.57 9.86
C VAL A 338 0.08 -11.01 8.47
N ILE A 339 -0.92 -11.20 7.61
CA ILE A 339 -0.78 -11.44 6.18
C ILE A 339 -1.65 -10.44 5.43
N ARG A 340 -1.44 -10.30 4.10
CA ARG A 340 -2.13 -9.29 3.29
C ARG A 340 -2.09 -7.90 3.94
N THR A 341 -0.90 -7.48 4.37
CA THR A 341 -0.71 -6.27 5.17
C THR A 341 0.34 -5.38 4.55
N LEU A 342 -0.04 -4.12 4.29
CA LEU A 342 0.85 -3.07 3.80
C LEU A 342 1.25 -2.18 4.99
N GLN A 343 2.54 -2.15 5.29
CA GLN A 343 3.10 -1.24 6.29
C GLN A 343 3.66 0.00 5.60
N LEU A 344 3.29 1.19 6.07
CA LEU A 344 3.73 2.46 5.51
C LEU A 344 4.64 3.16 6.50
N ARG A 345 5.81 3.59 6.04
CA ARG A 345 6.76 4.40 6.80
C ARG A 345 6.82 5.80 6.19
N PRO A 346 6.82 6.87 7.01
CA PRO A 346 6.93 8.24 6.51
C PRO A 346 8.15 8.39 5.60
N HIS A 347 7.94 8.92 4.39
CA HIS A 347 9.02 9.26 3.46
C HIS A 347 9.21 10.79 3.44
N ASP A 348 8.16 11.50 3.05
CA ASP A 348 8.07 12.96 3.11
C ASP A 348 6.75 13.32 3.79
N GLN A 349 6.89 14.01 4.94
CA GLN A 349 5.74 14.35 5.78
C GLN A 349 4.85 15.41 5.12
N ALA A 350 5.46 16.41 4.50
CA ALA A 350 4.73 17.52 3.91
C ALA A 350 4.01 17.08 2.61
N ALA A 351 4.54 16.06 1.92
CA ALA A 351 3.93 15.49 0.73
C ALA A 351 2.91 14.38 1.00
N CYS A 352 2.69 13.97 2.26
CA CYS A 352 1.92 12.77 2.62
C CYS A 352 2.32 11.55 1.78
N THR A 353 3.63 11.33 1.61
CA THR A 353 4.16 10.15 0.91
C THR A 353 4.80 9.19 1.90
N PHE A 354 4.66 7.90 1.59
CA PHE A 354 5.17 6.83 2.45
C PHE A 354 5.89 5.77 1.63
N ASP A 355 6.95 5.21 2.20
CA ASP A 355 7.56 3.98 1.72
C ASP A 355 6.73 2.79 2.24
N GLY A 356 6.16 2.02 1.31
CA GLY A 356 5.31 0.88 1.57
C GLY A 356 6.07 -0.46 1.50
N ILE A 357 5.82 -1.33 2.48
CA ILE A 357 6.37 -2.68 2.55
C ILE A 357 5.23 -3.68 2.68
N TYR A 358 5.18 -4.64 1.75
CA TYR A 358 4.18 -5.71 1.74
C TYR A 358 4.90 -7.07 1.73
N GLY A 359 4.46 -7.99 2.59
CA GLY A 359 5.01 -9.35 2.65
C GLY A 359 4.14 -10.36 1.90
N VAL A 360 4.79 -11.32 1.24
CA VAL A 360 4.13 -12.47 0.59
C VAL A 360 4.90 -13.73 0.94
N GLY A 361 4.21 -14.85 1.10
CA GLY A 361 4.85 -16.13 1.40
C GLY A 361 4.17 -17.33 0.77
N SER A 362 4.93 -18.42 0.72
CA SER A 362 4.54 -19.71 0.18
C SER A 362 4.93 -20.83 1.16
N GLY A 363 3.98 -21.71 1.44
CA GLY A 363 4.19 -22.87 2.32
C GLY A 363 4.80 -24.02 1.53
N ILE A 364 6.11 -24.15 1.59
CA ILE A 364 6.90 -25.11 0.81
C ILE A 364 6.85 -26.48 1.49
N VAL A 365 6.45 -27.48 0.72
CA VAL A 365 6.37 -28.89 1.09
C VAL A 365 7.16 -29.75 0.08
N ALA A 366 7.26 -31.06 0.32
CA ALA A 366 8.10 -31.95 -0.50
C ALA A 366 7.70 -32.01 -2.00
N ASP A 367 6.43 -31.74 -2.32
CA ASP A 367 5.89 -31.73 -3.69
C ASP A 367 5.80 -30.32 -4.31
N SER A 368 6.26 -29.28 -3.60
CA SER A 368 6.28 -27.91 -4.13
C SER A 368 7.18 -27.76 -5.35
N GLN A 369 6.76 -26.95 -6.31
CA GLN A 369 7.52 -26.61 -7.51
C GLN A 369 7.85 -25.12 -7.51
N ALA A 370 9.14 -24.77 -7.51
CA ALA A 370 9.60 -23.39 -7.31
C ALA A 370 8.96 -22.36 -8.24
N VAL A 371 8.83 -22.67 -9.54
CA VAL A 371 8.18 -21.79 -10.54
C VAL A 371 6.72 -21.53 -10.19
N SER A 372 5.98 -22.58 -9.81
CA SER A 372 4.57 -22.51 -9.44
C SER A 372 4.37 -21.70 -8.15
N GLU A 373 5.24 -21.90 -7.16
CA GLU A 373 5.22 -21.17 -5.89
C GLU A 373 5.55 -19.67 -6.08
N TYR A 374 6.46 -19.34 -7.00
CA TYR A 374 6.77 -17.96 -7.35
C TYR A 374 5.59 -17.28 -8.06
N ALA A 375 4.93 -18.00 -8.97
CA ALA A 375 3.70 -17.51 -9.61
C ALA A 375 2.59 -17.26 -8.57
N GLU A 376 2.43 -18.15 -7.58
CA GLU A 376 1.50 -17.99 -6.46
C GLU A 376 1.81 -16.75 -5.62
N CYS A 377 3.08 -16.45 -5.35
CA CYS A 377 3.48 -15.19 -4.72
C CYS A 377 2.96 -13.99 -5.53
N GLY A 378 3.11 -14.02 -6.86
CA GLY A 378 2.55 -13.03 -7.76
C GLY A 378 1.03 -12.86 -7.59
N TRP A 379 0.28 -13.97 -7.56
CA TRP A 379 -1.18 -13.98 -7.35
C TRP A 379 -1.58 -13.36 -6.00
N LYS A 380 -0.88 -13.70 -4.91
CA LYS A 380 -1.10 -13.13 -3.57
C LYS A 380 -0.75 -11.64 -3.48
N ALA A 381 0.16 -11.17 -4.34
CA ALA A 381 0.55 -9.77 -4.44
C ALA A 381 -0.36 -8.89 -5.30
N ARG A 382 -1.21 -9.49 -6.17
CA ARG A 382 -2.06 -8.75 -7.13
C ARG A 382 -2.91 -7.68 -6.50
N PHE A 383 -3.39 -7.95 -5.30
CA PHE A 383 -4.14 -6.99 -4.52
C PHE A 383 -3.45 -5.62 -4.36
N ILE A 384 -2.12 -5.62 -4.25
CA ILE A 384 -1.28 -4.41 -4.20
C ILE A 384 -0.77 -4.03 -5.59
N SER A 385 -0.24 -4.99 -6.36
CA SER A 385 0.41 -4.71 -7.66
C SER A 385 -0.56 -4.36 -8.78
N GLU A 386 -1.83 -4.73 -8.67
CA GLU A 386 -2.87 -4.41 -9.65
C GLU A 386 -3.74 -3.21 -9.24
N LEU A 387 -3.47 -2.56 -8.09
CA LEU A 387 -4.15 -1.33 -7.72
C LEU A 387 -3.81 -0.22 -8.73
N ARG A 388 -4.75 0.07 -9.63
CA ARG A 388 -4.61 1.13 -10.64
C ARG A 388 -4.88 2.51 -10.04
N PRO A 389 -4.32 3.59 -10.58
CA PRO A 389 -4.65 4.94 -10.14
C PRO A 389 -6.08 5.34 -10.53
N GLU A 390 -6.58 6.40 -9.88
CA GLU A 390 -7.92 6.98 -10.14
C GLU A 390 -7.89 8.05 -11.26
N PHE A 391 -6.77 8.15 -11.97
CA PHE A 391 -6.51 9.13 -13.03
C PHE A 391 -5.75 8.48 -14.19
N ALA A 392 -5.87 9.07 -15.37
CA ALA A 392 -5.06 8.71 -16.53
C ALA A 392 -3.83 9.62 -16.65
N LEU A 393 -2.82 9.15 -17.38
CA LEU A 393 -1.70 9.98 -17.81
C LEU A 393 -1.94 10.47 -19.23
N PHE A 394 -1.34 11.59 -19.61
CA PHE A 394 -1.39 12.01 -20.99
C PHE A 394 -0.17 12.80 -21.43
N GLU A 395 0.09 12.77 -22.74
CA GLU A 395 1.02 13.63 -23.43
C GLU A 395 0.29 14.53 -24.42
N THR A 396 0.85 15.71 -24.67
CA THR A 396 0.33 16.64 -25.67
C THR A 396 1.50 17.13 -26.51
N MET A 397 1.44 16.77 -27.78
CA MET A 397 2.56 16.84 -28.71
C MET A 397 2.18 17.69 -29.92
N ARG A 398 3.16 18.35 -30.51
CA ARG A 398 3.00 19.12 -31.74
C ARG A 398 3.32 18.25 -32.94
N VAL A 399 2.42 18.21 -33.91
CA VAL A 399 2.63 17.55 -35.20
C VAL A 399 2.72 18.60 -36.30
N ALA A 400 3.79 18.58 -37.10
CA ALA A 400 3.84 19.27 -38.39
C ALA A 400 4.63 18.44 -39.40
N GLN A 401 4.26 18.55 -40.67
CA GLN A 401 4.91 17.78 -41.74
C GLN A 401 4.95 16.27 -41.42
N ASN A 402 3.87 15.77 -40.80
CA ASN A 402 3.74 14.39 -40.31
C ASN A 402 4.85 13.92 -39.35
N GLN A 403 5.51 14.86 -38.65
CA GLN A 403 6.49 14.58 -37.62
C GLN A 403 6.05 15.13 -36.28
N ILE A 404 6.33 14.36 -35.23
CA ILE A 404 6.07 14.75 -33.84
C ILE A 404 7.32 15.40 -33.26
N ALA A 405 7.19 16.61 -32.74
CA ALA A 405 8.28 17.26 -32.00
C ALA A 405 8.61 16.48 -30.72
N TRP A 406 9.89 16.14 -30.52
CA TRP A 406 10.44 15.53 -29.29
C TRP A 406 9.74 14.24 -28.84
N LEU A 407 9.35 13.38 -29.79
CA LEU A 407 8.62 12.14 -29.51
C LEU A 407 9.29 11.26 -28.45
N ASP A 408 10.61 11.05 -28.55
CA ASP A 408 11.36 10.21 -27.61
C ASP A 408 11.30 10.75 -26.18
N ASP A 409 11.37 12.08 -26.01
CA ASP A 409 11.26 12.72 -24.70
C ASP A 409 9.84 12.58 -24.11
N HIS A 410 8.82 12.70 -24.96
CA HIS A 410 7.42 12.48 -24.55
C HIS A 410 7.19 11.03 -24.11
N LEU A 411 7.67 10.05 -24.88
CA LEU A 411 7.52 8.63 -24.54
C LEU A 411 8.35 8.25 -23.30
N ALA A 412 9.55 8.81 -23.14
CA ALA A 412 10.37 8.61 -21.95
C ALA A 412 9.69 9.17 -20.69
N ARG A 413 9.11 10.38 -20.76
CA ARG A 413 8.35 10.96 -19.65
C ARG A 413 7.09 10.17 -19.33
N LEU A 414 6.36 9.72 -20.35
CA LEU A 414 5.16 8.89 -20.16
C LEU A 414 5.52 7.55 -19.52
N ALA A 415 6.59 6.89 -19.97
CA ALA A 415 7.09 5.63 -19.40
C ALA A 415 7.49 5.79 -17.92
N HIS A 416 8.23 6.85 -17.61
CA HIS A 416 8.60 7.18 -16.23
C HIS A 416 7.37 7.41 -15.36
N SER A 417 6.43 8.24 -15.83
CA SER A 417 5.18 8.54 -15.10
C SER A 417 4.34 7.28 -14.89
N ALA A 418 4.23 6.42 -15.91
CA ALA A 418 3.49 5.18 -15.83
C ALA A 418 4.06 4.23 -14.76
N ALA A 419 5.39 4.09 -14.69
CA ALA A 419 6.04 3.33 -13.64
C ALA A 419 5.79 3.92 -12.23
N GLN A 420 5.87 5.24 -12.09
CA GLN A 420 5.66 5.92 -10.80
C GLN A 420 4.20 5.90 -10.34
N CYS A 421 3.23 5.80 -11.25
CA CYS A 421 1.80 5.76 -10.94
C CYS A 421 1.17 4.36 -11.02
N ASN A 422 1.99 3.30 -11.15
CA ASN A 422 1.54 1.91 -11.30
C ASN A 422 0.57 1.67 -12.48
N ILE A 423 0.85 2.31 -13.63
CA ILE A 423 0.11 2.12 -14.88
C ILE A 423 0.93 1.25 -15.85
N PRO A 424 0.39 0.15 -16.38
CA PRO A 424 1.06 -0.61 -17.44
C PRO A 424 1.28 0.25 -18.68
N PHE A 425 2.51 0.25 -19.22
CA PHE A 425 2.82 1.00 -20.44
C PHE A 425 3.75 0.22 -21.36
N CYS A 426 3.40 0.20 -22.65
CA CYS A 426 4.22 -0.39 -23.71
C CYS A 426 4.57 0.69 -24.74
N ALA A 427 5.83 1.12 -24.76
CA ALA A 427 6.32 2.13 -25.70
C ALA A 427 6.12 1.71 -27.17
N THR A 428 6.33 0.42 -27.49
CA THR A 428 6.13 -0.13 -28.83
C THR A 428 4.67 0.01 -29.28
N SER A 429 3.71 -0.29 -28.41
CA SER A 429 2.28 -0.14 -28.71
C SER A 429 1.90 1.33 -28.93
N ALA A 430 2.51 2.25 -28.16
CA ALA A 430 2.30 3.69 -28.34
C ALA A 430 2.86 4.20 -29.67
N LEU A 431 4.07 3.78 -30.04
CA LEU A 431 4.67 4.11 -31.34
C LEU A 431 3.79 3.60 -32.49
N HIS A 432 3.33 2.35 -32.42
CA HIS A 432 2.48 1.78 -33.45
C HIS A 432 1.16 2.56 -33.63
N ALA A 433 0.51 2.94 -32.53
CA ALA A 433 -0.73 3.72 -32.58
C ALA A 433 -0.50 5.13 -33.16
N ILE A 434 0.66 5.74 -32.88
CA ILE A 434 1.09 7.01 -33.46
C ILE A 434 1.32 6.88 -34.98
N GLU A 435 2.06 5.85 -35.41
CA GLU A 435 2.36 5.58 -36.82
C GLU A 435 1.10 5.36 -37.65
N GLN A 436 0.07 4.76 -37.08
CA GLN A 436 -1.24 4.61 -37.72
C GLN A 436 -2.01 5.94 -37.83
N THR A 437 -1.80 6.87 -36.89
CA THR A 437 -2.53 8.13 -36.83
C THR A 437 -1.94 9.18 -37.79
N LEU A 438 -0.61 9.31 -37.87
CA LEU A 438 0.06 10.38 -38.62
C LEU A 438 -0.34 10.49 -40.10
N PRO A 439 -0.52 9.38 -40.86
CA PRO A 439 -0.93 9.45 -42.27
C PRO A 439 -2.33 10.03 -42.50
N THR A 440 -3.17 10.08 -41.46
CA THR A 440 -4.54 10.62 -41.57
C THR A 440 -4.61 12.15 -41.47
N LEU A 441 -3.49 12.80 -41.13
CA LEU A 441 -3.40 14.24 -40.93
C LEU A 441 -2.99 14.97 -42.21
N ASP A 442 -3.49 16.19 -42.41
CA ASP A 442 -3.05 17.06 -43.51
C ASP A 442 -1.64 17.60 -43.20
N ALA A 443 -0.64 17.18 -43.99
CA ALA A 443 0.75 17.55 -43.80
C ALA A 443 1.01 19.08 -43.87
N ASN A 444 0.09 19.85 -44.45
CA ASN A 444 0.20 21.32 -44.55
C ASN A 444 -0.32 22.04 -43.29
N ARG A 445 -0.94 21.32 -42.36
CA ARG A 445 -1.47 21.88 -41.12
C ARG A 445 -0.62 21.45 -39.93
N VAL A 446 -0.70 22.26 -38.87
CA VAL A 446 -0.10 21.93 -37.58
C VAL A 446 -1.19 21.40 -36.67
N TYR A 447 -0.95 20.26 -36.03
CA TYR A 447 -1.89 19.61 -35.13
C TYR A 447 -1.35 19.51 -33.70
N ARG A 448 -2.28 19.54 -32.75
CA ARG A 448 -2.11 19.01 -31.41
C ARG A 448 -2.48 17.55 -31.46
N LEU A 449 -1.55 16.67 -31.10
CA LEU A 449 -1.82 15.25 -30.86
C LEU A 449 -1.79 15.01 -29.34
N LYS A 450 -2.87 14.49 -28.78
CA LYS A 450 -2.98 14.10 -27.38
C LYS A 450 -2.96 12.58 -27.30
N LEU A 451 -1.96 12.02 -26.62
CA LEU A 451 -1.89 10.60 -26.31
C LEU A 451 -2.29 10.42 -24.84
N ARG A 452 -3.38 9.72 -24.57
CA ARG A 452 -3.87 9.41 -23.23
C ARG A 452 -3.61 7.93 -22.91
N LEU A 453 -3.07 7.67 -21.72
CA LEU A 453 -2.82 6.35 -21.18
C LEU A 453 -3.75 6.12 -19.98
N GLU A 454 -4.72 5.23 -20.16
CA GLU A 454 -5.67 4.87 -19.11
C GLU A 454 -5.01 4.06 -17.98
N PRO A 455 -5.61 4.04 -16.77
CA PRO A 455 -5.16 3.16 -15.69
C PRO A 455 -5.07 1.68 -16.09
N THR A 456 -5.85 1.23 -17.08
CA THR A 456 -5.82 -0.15 -17.60
C THR A 456 -4.62 -0.45 -18.49
N GLY A 457 -3.88 0.58 -18.91
CA GLY A 457 -2.83 0.49 -19.92
C GLY A 457 -3.31 0.73 -21.36
N SER A 458 -4.62 0.98 -21.57
CA SER A 458 -5.13 1.30 -22.91
C SER A 458 -4.70 2.70 -23.35
N LEU A 459 -4.42 2.84 -24.64
CA LEU A 459 -3.96 4.08 -25.26
C LEU A 459 -5.08 4.68 -26.12
N HIS A 460 -5.30 5.99 -25.99
CA HIS A 460 -6.22 6.75 -26.81
C HIS A 460 -5.52 7.94 -27.43
N LEU A 461 -5.70 8.14 -28.74
CA LEU A 461 -5.18 9.30 -29.46
C LEU A 461 -6.32 10.22 -29.90
N GLU A 462 -6.13 11.52 -29.68
CA GLU A 462 -7.00 12.57 -30.18
C GLU A 462 -6.15 13.63 -30.87
N HIS A 463 -6.64 14.19 -31.97
CA HIS A 463 -5.95 15.29 -32.64
C HIS A 463 -6.88 16.45 -33.02
N ALA A 464 -6.34 17.66 -33.00
CA ALA A 464 -7.03 18.87 -33.42
C ALA A 464 -6.03 19.86 -34.05
N PRO A 465 -6.43 20.63 -35.09
CA PRO A 465 -5.57 21.68 -35.64
C PRO A 465 -5.28 22.74 -34.56
N ILE A 466 -4.07 23.31 -34.56
CA ILE A 466 -3.73 24.40 -33.65
C ILE A 466 -3.79 25.77 -34.33
N ALA A 467 -4.39 26.74 -33.64
CA ALA A 467 -4.31 28.13 -34.02
C ALA A 467 -2.92 28.70 -33.69
N PRO A 468 -2.38 29.63 -34.50
CA PRO A 468 -1.15 30.34 -34.18
C PRO A 468 -1.36 31.21 -32.93
N LEU A 469 -0.31 31.34 -32.12
CA LEU A 469 -0.26 32.30 -31.02
C LEU A 469 0.55 33.53 -31.44
N PRO A 470 0.22 34.72 -30.92
CA PRO A 470 1.05 35.91 -31.09
C PRO A 470 2.44 35.71 -30.47
N ASP A 471 3.39 36.54 -30.89
CA ASP A 471 4.78 36.47 -30.42
C ASP A 471 4.92 36.86 -28.94
N ALA A 472 4.07 37.78 -28.48
CA ALA A 472 3.93 38.15 -27.07
C ALA A 472 2.54 37.77 -26.56
N ILE A 473 2.49 37.24 -25.35
CA ILE A 473 1.27 36.83 -24.67
C ILE A 473 1.16 37.54 -23.32
N ASN A 474 -0.05 37.61 -22.77
CA ASN A 474 -0.26 38.07 -21.40
C ASN A 474 -0.29 36.87 -20.45
N VAL A 475 0.17 37.07 -19.22
CA VAL A 475 0.09 36.08 -18.13
C VAL A 475 -0.44 36.76 -16.87
N LEU A 476 -1.23 36.03 -16.10
CA LEU A 476 -1.72 36.46 -14.78
C LEU A 476 -1.09 35.62 -13.67
N ILE A 477 -1.24 36.03 -12.41
CA ILE A 477 -1.01 35.14 -11.27
C ILE A 477 -2.35 34.56 -10.85
N ALA A 478 -2.42 33.23 -10.73
CA ALA A 478 -3.63 32.54 -10.30
C ALA A 478 -4.06 33.00 -8.90
N PRO A 479 -5.37 33.11 -8.64
CA PRO A 479 -5.89 33.41 -7.31
C PRO A 479 -5.75 32.20 -6.37
N ASP A 480 -5.86 30.99 -6.91
CA ASP A 480 -5.70 29.74 -6.18
C ASP A 480 -4.21 29.50 -5.83
N VAL A 481 -3.99 28.99 -4.62
CA VAL A 481 -2.66 28.59 -4.12
C VAL A 481 -2.66 27.08 -3.95
N LEU A 482 -1.56 26.42 -4.33
CA LEU A 482 -1.42 24.98 -4.30
C LEU A 482 -0.69 24.51 -3.02
N PRO A 483 -0.91 23.26 -2.57
CA PRO A 483 -0.17 22.71 -1.43
C PRO A 483 1.34 22.79 -1.64
N THR A 484 2.11 22.97 -0.57
CA THR A 484 3.59 23.00 -0.64
C THR A 484 4.14 21.82 -1.43
N HIS A 485 3.67 20.60 -1.13
CA HIS A 485 4.03 19.38 -1.83
C HIS A 485 2.81 18.65 -2.38
N ASP A 486 2.98 18.01 -3.54
CA ASP A 486 1.97 17.16 -4.18
C ASP A 486 2.64 16.21 -5.15
N PHE A 487 2.62 14.93 -4.80
CA PHE A 487 3.19 13.86 -5.61
C PHE A 487 2.69 13.87 -7.08
N LEU A 488 1.41 14.19 -7.31
CA LEU A 488 0.81 14.09 -8.64
C LEU A 488 1.20 15.23 -9.58
N ARG A 489 1.64 16.38 -9.07
CA ARG A 489 2.09 17.52 -9.91
C ARG A 489 3.35 17.20 -10.71
N ARG A 490 4.17 16.25 -10.25
CA ARG A 490 5.34 15.75 -10.97
C ARG A 490 4.97 15.04 -12.27
N TYR A 491 3.70 14.70 -12.47
CA TYR A 491 3.21 13.90 -13.60
C TYR A 491 2.08 14.60 -14.34
N LYS A 492 2.00 14.33 -15.64
CA LYS A 492 0.95 14.91 -16.49
C LYS A 492 -0.31 14.06 -16.42
N THR A 493 -1.06 14.21 -15.32
CA THR A 493 -2.26 13.42 -15.01
C THR A 493 -3.55 14.12 -15.42
N THR A 494 -4.64 13.37 -15.60
CA THR A 494 -6.00 13.95 -15.76
C THR A 494 -6.54 14.58 -14.47
N HIS A 495 -5.90 14.33 -13.32
CA HIS A 495 -6.21 14.99 -12.05
C HIS A 495 -5.56 16.38 -12.02
N ARG A 496 -6.14 17.33 -12.75
CA ARG A 496 -5.56 18.67 -12.95
C ARG A 496 -6.59 19.80 -12.93
N ALA A 497 -7.72 19.60 -12.25
CA ALA A 497 -8.82 20.56 -12.22
C ALA A 497 -8.38 21.98 -11.78
N GLN A 498 -7.45 22.08 -10.83
CA GLN A 498 -6.86 23.35 -10.39
C GLN A 498 -6.08 24.05 -11.51
N PHE A 499 -5.25 23.31 -12.25
CA PHE A 499 -4.52 23.84 -13.41
C PHE A 499 -5.49 24.29 -14.51
N ASP A 500 -6.56 23.51 -14.73
CA ASP A 500 -7.56 23.85 -15.74
C ASP A 500 -8.35 25.11 -15.38
N ARG A 501 -8.76 25.26 -14.11
CA ARG A 501 -9.34 26.51 -13.61
C ARG A 501 -8.40 27.70 -13.79
N ALA A 502 -7.11 27.52 -13.51
CA ALA A 502 -6.14 28.61 -13.58
C ALA A 502 -6.01 29.19 -15.00
N TRP A 503 -5.80 28.34 -16.03
CA TRP A 503 -5.68 28.84 -17.39
C TRP A 503 -7.02 29.33 -17.97
N GLN A 504 -8.14 28.72 -17.59
CA GLN A 504 -9.48 29.17 -18.01
C GLN A 504 -9.82 30.55 -17.44
N TRP A 505 -9.54 30.75 -16.15
CA TRP A 505 -9.67 32.05 -15.51
C TRP A 505 -8.77 33.09 -16.18
N ALA A 506 -7.54 32.72 -16.54
CA ALA A 506 -6.63 33.61 -17.26
C ALA A 506 -7.20 34.06 -18.62
N GLU A 507 -7.74 33.12 -19.40
CA GLU A 507 -8.34 33.41 -20.71
C GLU A 507 -9.54 34.36 -20.60
N GLN A 508 -10.37 34.20 -19.56
CA GLN A 508 -11.50 35.12 -19.29
C GLN A 508 -11.05 36.56 -19.02
N HIS A 509 -9.81 36.75 -18.57
CA HIS A 509 -9.21 38.05 -18.27
C HIS A 509 -8.16 38.49 -19.31
N GLY A 510 -8.22 37.92 -20.52
CA GLY A 510 -7.36 38.35 -21.63
C GLY A 510 -5.89 37.91 -21.52
N ALA A 511 -5.60 36.89 -20.73
CA ALA A 511 -4.29 36.25 -20.60
C ALA A 511 -4.25 34.84 -21.21
N PHE A 512 -3.07 34.40 -21.61
CA PHE A 512 -2.86 33.07 -22.19
C PHE A 512 -2.84 31.96 -21.13
N ASP A 513 -2.34 32.27 -19.94
CA ASP A 513 -2.16 31.33 -18.84
C ASP A 513 -2.08 32.09 -17.51
N ALA A 514 -2.17 31.36 -16.40
CA ALA A 514 -1.93 31.89 -15.06
C ALA A 514 -0.81 31.12 -14.35
N LEU A 515 0.08 31.87 -13.69
CA LEU A 515 1.16 31.34 -12.85
C LEU A 515 0.60 30.84 -11.52
N LEU A 516 0.90 29.60 -11.18
CA LEU A 516 0.52 28.94 -9.93
C LEU A 516 1.67 29.03 -8.93
N PHE A 517 1.31 29.24 -7.67
CA PHE A 517 2.23 29.31 -6.55
C PHE A 517 1.82 28.30 -5.49
N ASN A 518 2.79 27.81 -4.72
CA ASN A 518 2.49 27.02 -3.53
C ASN A 518 2.19 27.91 -2.30
N GLU A 519 1.77 27.30 -1.20
CA GLU A 519 1.44 27.99 0.07
C GLU A 519 2.59 28.82 0.64
N GLN A 520 3.84 28.44 0.32
CA GLN A 520 5.04 29.18 0.74
C GLN A 520 5.35 30.37 -0.19
N GLY A 521 4.57 30.58 -1.24
CA GLY A 521 4.74 31.70 -2.16
C GLY A 521 5.81 31.48 -3.24
N TYR A 522 6.21 30.23 -3.49
CA TYR A 522 7.12 29.87 -4.57
C TYR A 522 6.37 29.48 -5.84
N LEU A 523 6.90 29.95 -6.97
CA LEU A 523 6.39 29.69 -8.31
C LEU A 523 6.52 28.20 -8.65
N LEU A 524 5.45 27.61 -9.18
CA LEU A 524 5.40 26.22 -9.61
C LEU A 524 5.46 26.09 -11.13
N GLU A 525 4.35 26.43 -11.80
CA GLU A 525 4.21 26.40 -13.26
C GLU A 525 2.99 27.23 -13.67
N GLY A 526 2.70 27.30 -14.96
CA GLY A 526 1.42 27.79 -15.46
C GLY A 526 0.36 26.68 -15.50
N GLY A 527 -0.91 27.04 -15.69
CA GLY A 527 -2.00 26.07 -15.87
C GLY A 527 -1.80 25.15 -17.09
N ARG A 528 -1.00 25.54 -18.08
CA ARG A 528 -0.65 24.69 -19.23
C ARG A 528 0.77 24.93 -19.80
N SER A 529 1.63 25.57 -19.01
CA SER A 529 2.94 26.05 -19.48
C SER A 529 4.01 25.91 -18.41
N SER A 530 5.24 25.62 -18.82
CA SER A 530 6.43 25.82 -17.99
C SER A 530 6.86 27.29 -18.03
N VAL A 531 7.62 27.71 -17.03
CA VAL A 531 7.95 29.12 -16.82
C VAL A 531 9.47 29.28 -16.73
N ILE A 532 10.01 30.24 -17.46
CA ILE A 532 11.37 30.76 -17.27
C ILE A 532 11.26 32.23 -16.91
N VAL A 533 12.00 32.68 -15.90
CA VAL A 533 12.04 34.06 -15.44
C VAL A 533 13.47 34.58 -15.56
N ARG A 534 13.64 35.78 -16.11
CA ARG A 534 14.92 36.49 -16.06
C ARG A 534 14.88 37.49 -14.91
N TYR A 535 15.72 37.29 -13.90
CA TYR A 535 15.80 38.14 -12.72
C TYR A 535 17.26 38.39 -12.36
N GLN A 536 17.67 39.66 -12.23
CA GLN A 536 19.06 40.06 -11.96
C GLN A 536 20.05 39.44 -12.96
N ASN A 537 19.74 39.48 -14.26
CA ASN A 537 20.49 38.84 -15.34
C ASN A 537 20.67 37.31 -15.23
N GLN A 538 19.90 36.62 -14.37
CA GLN A 538 19.90 35.17 -14.28
C GLN A 538 18.61 34.60 -14.87
N TRP A 539 18.73 33.52 -15.64
CA TRP A 539 17.59 32.76 -16.15
C TRP A 539 17.23 31.66 -15.17
N LEU A 540 16.03 31.74 -14.62
CA LEU A 540 15.53 30.87 -13.56
C LEU A 540 14.31 30.09 -14.02
N THR A 541 14.19 28.84 -13.57
CA THR A 541 12.99 28.02 -13.66
C THR A 541 12.65 27.49 -12.27
N PRO A 542 11.37 27.24 -11.97
CA PRO A 542 10.97 26.55 -10.75
C PRO A 542 11.78 25.27 -10.52
N ALA A 543 12.23 25.06 -9.29
CA ALA A 543 13.04 23.90 -8.92
C ALA A 543 12.21 22.61 -8.88
N ALA A 544 12.86 21.49 -9.21
CA ALA A 544 12.19 20.18 -9.31
C ALA A 544 11.68 19.64 -7.96
N ASP A 545 12.28 20.08 -6.85
CA ASP A 545 11.87 19.75 -5.48
C ASP A 545 10.58 20.47 -5.04
N LEU A 546 10.05 21.38 -5.87
CA LEU A 546 8.72 21.98 -5.70
C LEU A 546 7.58 21.13 -6.34
N ASP A 547 7.89 19.88 -6.71
CA ASP A 547 6.98 18.92 -7.34
C ASP A 547 6.42 19.36 -8.70
N VAL A 548 7.20 20.13 -9.45
CA VAL A 548 6.81 20.61 -10.78
C VAL A 548 7.00 19.55 -11.86
N LEU A 549 6.15 19.58 -12.89
CA LEU A 549 6.23 18.63 -13.99
C LEU A 549 7.58 18.77 -14.75
N PRO A 550 8.37 17.68 -14.92
CA PRO A 550 9.56 17.70 -15.77
C PRO A 550 9.20 18.05 -17.22
N SER A 551 9.52 19.27 -17.64
CA SER A 551 9.07 19.82 -18.91
C SER A 551 9.91 19.37 -20.08
N VAL A 552 9.27 18.70 -21.06
CA VAL A 552 9.89 18.38 -22.36
C VAL A 552 10.33 19.64 -23.10
N ALA A 553 9.57 20.75 -22.99
CA ALA A 553 9.93 22.00 -23.65
C ALA A 553 11.13 22.70 -22.99
N LEU A 554 11.28 22.58 -21.67
CA LEU A 554 12.43 23.10 -20.93
C LEU A 554 13.69 22.27 -21.19
N LYS A 555 13.56 20.94 -21.22
CA LYS A 555 14.66 20.03 -21.61
C LYS A 555 15.24 20.39 -22.98
N ASN A 556 14.39 20.85 -23.90
CA ASN A 556 14.74 21.22 -25.26
C ASN A 556 14.89 22.75 -25.46
N TRP A 557 15.11 23.52 -24.39
CA TRP A 557 15.38 24.95 -24.48
C TRP A 557 16.70 25.22 -25.20
N GLN A 558 16.69 26.16 -26.15
CA GLN A 558 17.86 26.51 -26.98
C GLN A 558 18.46 27.90 -26.65
N GLY A 559 17.93 28.59 -25.63
CA GLY A 559 18.45 29.87 -25.19
C GLY A 559 19.61 29.72 -24.19
N GLU A 560 19.84 30.78 -23.42
CA GLU A 560 20.85 30.78 -22.36
C GLU A 560 20.54 29.74 -21.26
N ALA A 561 21.58 29.34 -20.52
CA ALA A 561 21.46 28.34 -19.48
C ALA A 561 20.48 28.78 -18.38
N VAL A 562 19.52 27.91 -18.06
CA VAL A 562 18.48 28.15 -17.05
C VAL A 562 18.80 27.38 -15.78
N GLN A 563 18.77 28.07 -14.64
CA GLN A 563 19.01 27.50 -13.32
C GLN A 563 17.69 27.20 -12.61
N ALA A 564 17.57 26.00 -12.02
CA ALA A 564 16.49 25.66 -11.10
C ALA A 564 16.61 26.47 -9.80
N ALA A 565 15.54 27.15 -9.40
CA ALA A 565 15.51 27.97 -8.18
C ALA A 565 14.11 28.03 -7.55
N TRP A 566 14.07 28.38 -6.27
CA TRP A 566 12.85 28.74 -5.56
C TRP A 566 12.52 30.21 -5.86
N ILE A 567 11.63 30.43 -6.84
CA ILE A 567 11.32 31.77 -7.34
C ILE A 567 10.11 32.31 -6.58
N SER A 568 10.31 33.35 -5.79
CA SER A 568 9.24 34.02 -5.03
C SER A 568 8.32 34.85 -5.94
N ARG A 569 7.12 35.15 -5.44
CA ARG A 569 6.17 36.05 -6.12
C ARG A 569 6.76 37.43 -6.42
N GLU A 570 7.55 38.00 -5.51
CA GLU A 570 8.21 39.29 -5.70
C GLU A 570 9.21 39.24 -6.86
N GLN A 571 10.02 38.18 -6.95
CA GLN A 571 10.97 37.98 -8.06
C GLN A 571 10.25 37.89 -9.41
N VAL A 572 9.08 37.24 -9.47
CA VAL A 572 8.26 37.21 -10.69
C VAL A 572 7.75 38.60 -11.06
N GLN A 573 7.31 39.40 -10.07
CA GLN A 573 6.82 40.76 -10.31
C GLN A 573 7.92 41.73 -10.75
N GLN A 574 9.15 41.52 -10.28
CA GLN A 574 10.34 42.32 -10.62
C GLN A 574 11.14 41.74 -11.79
N ALA A 575 10.64 40.68 -12.44
CA ALA A 575 11.33 40.01 -13.53
C ALA A 575 11.58 40.94 -14.72
N GLU A 576 12.79 40.89 -15.27
CA GLU A 576 13.15 41.57 -16.51
C GLU A 576 12.36 40.97 -17.69
N GLN A 577 12.19 39.64 -17.67
CA GLN A 577 11.43 38.89 -18.68
C GLN A 577 10.76 37.67 -18.05
N ILE A 578 9.58 37.31 -18.55
CA ILE A 578 8.90 36.06 -18.24
C ILE A 578 8.67 35.34 -19.56
N TRP A 579 9.01 34.06 -19.62
CA TRP A 579 8.80 33.21 -20.78
C TRP A 579 7.92 32.04 -20.39
N LEU A 580 6.87 31.80 -21.17
CA LEU A 580 6.02 30.62 -21.02
C LEU A 580 6.23 29.67 -22.18
N GLY A 581 6.34 28.38 -21.89
CA GLY A 581 6.63 27.37 -22.89
C GLY A 581 5.91 26.07 -22.68
N ASN A 582 5.52 25.42 -23.76
CA ASN A 582 5.13 24.01 -23.76
C ASN A 582 5.49 23.36 -25.10
N ALA A 583 5.46 22.03 -25.12
CA ALA A 583 5.83 21.26 -26.31
C ALA A 583 4.90 21.45 -27.51
N LEU A 584 3.71 22.03 -27.28
CA LEU A 584 2.73 22.27 -28.33
C LEU A 584 3.00 23.56 -29.10
N ARG A 585 3.36 24.65 -28.39
CA ARG A 585 3.41 26.02 -28.93
C ARG A 585 4.80 26.65 -28.87
N GLY A 586 5.77 25.98 -28.25
CA GLY A 586 7.09 26.52 -28.00
C GLY A 586 7.07 27.64 -26.96
N TRP A 587 8.17 28.36 -26.86
CA TRP A 587 8.37 29.44 -25.91
C TRP A 587 7.85 30.78 -26.44
N ARG A 588 7.23 31.59 -25.58
CA ARG A 588 6.74 32.95 -25.88
C ARG A 588 7.08 33.91 -24.76
N LEU A 589 7.43 35.14 -25.13
CA LEU A 589 7.60 36.21 -24.16
C LEU A 589 6.23 36.57 -23.57
N ALA A 590 6.15 36.59 -22.25
CA ALA A 590 4.94 36.85 -21.51
C ALA A 590 5.02 38.18 -20.75
N LYS A 591 3.98 39.00 -20.88
CA LYS A 591 3.80 40.21 -20.08
C LYS A 591 2.90 39.88 -18.90
N LEU A 592 3.42 40.06 -17.69
CA LEU A 592 2.60 39.98 -16.48
C LEU A 592 1.63 41.16 -16.45
N ILE A 593 0.34 40.86 -16.34
CA ILE A 593 -0.73 41.85 -16.20
C ILE A 593 -1.46 41.64 -14.87
N THR A 594 -2.30 42.60 -14.49
CA THR A 594 -3.20 42.49 -13.32
C THR A 594 -4.64 42.48 -13.82
N VAL A 595 -5.52 41.76 -13.10
CA VAL A 595 -6.97 41.76 -13.36
C VAL A 595 -7.58 43.14 -13.14
#